data_AF-A0A4Y2K382-F1
#
_entry.id   AF-A0A4Y2K382-F1
#
_cell.length_a   1.000
_cell.length_b   1.000
_cell.length_c   1.000
_cell.angle_alpha   90.00
_cell.angle_beta   90.00
_cell.angle_gamma   90.00
#
_symmetry.space_group_name_H-M   'P 1'
#
loop_
_entity.id
_entity.type
_entity.pdbx_description
1 polymer ?
#
loop_
_entity_poly.entity_id
_entity_poly.type
_entity_poly.pdbx_seq_one_letter_code
_entity_poly.pdbx_strand_id
1 'polypeptide(L)'
;MVVFSTPVFSAVGPTVLHNNRYLPLCSIATTPALLAVPIIKRTCNASLVWQLIFMKLFSCFAPHSWRLVAVPSKPSGRWHTFVDSAKVRFACEACGHGWTSMKGRVTFWCAFSNNTGVVAYRLYGQQCDNCQGESYEPAMWYPEEMEKVLWNICNRVAHVFLRLCPTTDPTQQETWQAEESS
;
A
#
# COMPACT_ATOMS: atom_id res chain seq x y z
N MET A 1 -23.68 26.03 54.64
CA MET A 1 -24.48 24.92 55.18
C MET A 1 -25.89 25.41 55.44
N VAL A 2 -26.81 25.24 54.49
CA VAL A 2 -28.22 24.84 54.70
C VAL A 2 -28.72 24.36 53.32
N VAL A 3 -29.28 23.16 53.26
CA VAL A 3 -29.90 22.55 52.09
C VAL A 3 -31.40 22.56 52.34
N PHE A 4 -32.23 22.94 51.36
CA PHE A 4 -33.63 22.51 51.35
C PHE A 4 -34.11 22.26 49.91
N SER A 5 -34.56 21.03 49.72
CA SER A 5 -35.09 20.42 48.51
C SER A 5 -36.55 20.84 48.26
N THR A 6 -36.97 20.82 47.00
CA THR A 6 -38.39 20.73 46.62
C THR A 6 -38.60 19.60 45.61
N PRO A 7 -39.65 18.77 45.75
CA PRO A 7 -40.07 17.80 44.74
C PRO A 7 -41.36 18.23 44.04
N VAL A 8 -41.52 17.96 42.74
CA VAL A 8 -42.84 18.03 42.07
C VAL A 8 -43.01 16.88 41.05
N PHE A 9 -43.90 15.97 41.46
CA PHE A 9 -44.97 15.25 40.76
C PHE A 9 -44.78 14.54 39.40
N SER A 10 -45.15 13.25 39.47
CA SER A 10 -45.55 12.35 38.38
C SER A 10 -46.80 12.80 37.64
N ALA A 11 -46.88 12.44 36.35
CA ALA A 11 -48.16 12.19 35.68
C ALA A 11 -48.10 10.83 34.98
N VAL A 12 -48.83 9.88 35.55
CA VAL A 12 -49.18 8.58 34.96
C VAL A 12 -50.37 8.83 34.04
N GLY A 13 -50.24 8.50 32.75
CA GLY A 13 -51.37 8.41 31.82
C GLY A 13 -51.89 6.96 31.76
N PRO A 14 -53.22 6.75 31.61
CA PRO A 14 -53.85 5.45 31.82
C PRO A 14 -53.74 4.50 30.63
N THR A 15 -53.60 3.22 30.97
CA THR A 15 -53.84 2.05 30.12
C THR A 15 -55.35 1.78 29.99
N VAL A 16 -55.82 1.29 28.82
CA VAL A 16 -56.63 0.04 28.64
C VAL A 16 -57.54 0.07 27.37
N LEU A 17 -57.16 -0.81 26.43
CA LEU A 17 -57.90 -1.73 25.53
C LEU A 17 -59.09 -1.26 24.66
N HIS A 18 -58.99 -1.52 23.34
CA HIS A 18 -59.67 -2.70 22.75
C HIS A 18 -59.08 -3.15 21.40
N ASN A 19 -58.50 -4.35 21.44
CA ASN A 19 -58.39 -5.41 20.44
C ASN A 19 -59.08 -5.21 19.06
N ASN A 20 -58.30 -5.23 17.97
CA ASN A 20 -58.72 -6.02 16.80
C ASN A 20 -57.49 -6.62 16.11
N ARG A 21 -57.45 -7.95 16.14
CA ARG A 21 -56.40 -8.82 15.60
C ARG A 21 -56.45 -8.81 14.08
N TYR A 22 -55.30 -8.73 13.41
CA TYR A 22 -54.96 -9.59 12.26
C TYR A 22 -53.43 -9.65 12.08
N LEU A 23 -52.85 -10.81 12.35
CA LEU A 23 -51.70 -11.40 11.65
C LEU A 23 -52.23 -12.74 11.11
N PRO A 24 -51.67 -13.37 10.05
CA PRO A 24 -50.32 -13.19 9.49
C PRO A 24 -50.29 -13.21 7.93
N LEU A 25 -49.10 -13.07 7.34
CA LEU A 25 -48.50 -14.07 6.44
C LEU A 25 -47.20 -13.52 5.81
N CYS A 26 -46.12 -14.14 6.25
CA CYS A 26 -44.87 -14.42 5.54
C CYS A 26 -44.70 -13.93 4.08
N SER A 27 -43.57 -13.25 3.81
CA SER A 27 -42.44 -13.81 3.04
C SER A 27 -41.71 -12.75 2.20
N ILE A 28 -40.42 -12.61 2.50
CA ILE A 28 -39.32 -12.12 1.65
C ILE A 28 -39.42 -10.68 1.12
N ALA A 29 -39.14 -9.72 1.99
CA ALA A 29 -38.35 -8.57 1.55
C ALA A 29 -36.91 -9.06 1.41
N THR A 30 -36.54 -9.54 0.22
CA THR A 30 -35.14 -9.69 -0.16
C THR A 30 -34.54 -8.30 -0.16
N THR A 31 -34.03 -7.87 0.99
CA THR A 31 -32.97 -6.87 1.03
C THR A 31 -31.90 -7.37 0.08
N PRO A 32 -31.51 -6.62 -0.97
CA PRO A 32 -30.20 -6.85 -1.50
C PRO A 32 -29.29 -6.48 -0.32
N ALA A 33 -28.77 -7.51 0.35
CA ALA A 33 -27.50 -7.39 1.01
C ALA A 33 -26.58 -6.84 -0.09
N LEU A 34 -26.43 -5.51 -0.12
CA LEU A 34 -25.25 -4.88 -0.65
C LEU A 34 -24.16 -5.63 0.07
N LEU A 35 -23.58 -6.58 -0.65
CA LEU A 35 -22.38 -7.26 -0.24
C LEU A 35 -21.49 -6.09 0.18
N ALA A 36 -21.28 -5.96 1.49
CA ALA A 36 -20.11 -5.29 1.99
C ALA A 36 -18.98 -6.17 1.48
N VAL A 37 -18.64 -5.97 0.21
CA VAL A 37 -17.43 -6.47 -0.39
C VAL A 37 -16.39 -5.91 0.57
N PRO A 38 -15.67 -6.78 1.31
CA PRO A 38 -14.62 -6.29 2.20
C PRO A 38 -13.76 -5.45 1.28
N ILE A 39 -13.65 -4.16 1.60
CA ILE A 39 -12.95 -3.17 0.79
C ILE A 39 -11.63 -3.83 0.43
N ILE A 40 -11.53 -4.29 -0.82
CA ILE A 40 -10.29 -4.79 -1.36
C ILE A 40 -9.40 -3.58 -1.23
N LYS A 41 -8.50 -3.60 -0.23
CA LYS A 41 -7.60 -2.50 0.11
C LYS A 41 -7.09 -1.96 -1.22
N ARG A 42 -7.35 -0.69 -1.51
CA ARG A 42 -7.20 -0.03 -2.83
C ARG A 42 -5.76 -0.13 -3.36
N THR A 43 -5.32 -1.32 -3.76
CA THR A 43 -3.95 -1.63 -4.22
C THR A 43 -3.84 -1.59 -5.75
N CYS A 44 -4.96 -1.55 -6.47
CA CYS A 44 -4.98 -1.55 -7.93
C CYS A 44 -4.19 -0.37 -8.53
N ASN A 45 -4.21 0.81 -7.91
CA ASN A 45 -3.48 1.97 -8.42
C ASN A 45 -1.97 1.84 -8.19
N ALA A 46 -1.54 1.49 -6.97
CA ALA A 46 -0.11 1.41 -6.67
C ALA A 46 0.57 0.30 -7.49
N SER A 47 0.00 -0.92 -7.48
CA SER A 47 0.55 -2.04 -8.23
C SER A 47 0.63 -1.75 -9.73
N LEU A 48 -0.34 -1.02 -10.30
CA LEU A 48 -0.30 -0.62 -11.71
C LEU A 48 0.83 0.38 -11.98
N VAL A 49 1.02 1.38 -11.13
CA VAL A 49 2.10 2.37 -11.27
C VAL A 49 3.47 1.68 -11.22
N TRP A 50 3.69 0.76 -10.28
CA TRP A 50 4.91 -0.07 -10.24
C TRP A 50 5.17 -0.80 -11.55
N GLN A 51 4.14 -1.42 -12.14
CA GLN A 51 4.26 -2.13 -13.41
C GLN A 51 4.57 -1.21 -14.59
N LEU A 52 3.90 -0.06 -14.67
CA LEU A 52 4.11 0.91 -15.76
C LEU A 52 5.53 1.47 -15.75
N ILE A 53 6.02 1.90 -14.58
CA ILE A 53 7.39 2.39 -14.42
C ILE A 53 8.39 1.28 -14.74
N PHE A 54 8.15 0.06 -14.25
CA PHE A 54 9.03 -1.07 -14.54
C PHE A 54 9.13 -1.37 -16.03
N MET A 55 8.00 -1.45 -16.74
CA MET A 55 7.98 -1.71 -18.19
C MET A 55 8.73 -0.62 -18.96
N LYS A 56 8.55 0.67 -18.59
CA LYS A 56 9.31 1.79 -19.16
C LYS A 56 10.82 1.56 -19.01
N LEU A 57 11.28 1.30 -17.79
CA LEU A 57 12.71 1.19 -17.47
C LEU A 57 13.37 -0.07 -18.04
N PHE A 58 12.70 -1.22 -18.00
CA PHE A 58 13.26 -2.50 -18.44
C PHE A 58 13.10 -2.76 -19.95
N SER A 59 12.39 -1.88 -20.68
CA SER A 59 12.25 -1.96 -22.13
C SER A 59 13.58 -1.91 -22.89
N CYS A 60 14.61 -1.31 -22.29
CA CYS A 60 15.95 -1.22 -22.87
C CYS A 60 16.72 -2.57 -22.91
N PHE A 61 16.21 -3.61 -22.25
CA PHE A 61 16.88 -4.92 -22.17
C PHE A 61 16.56 -5.88 -23.32
N ALA A 62 15.86 -5.43 -24.36
CA ALA A 62 15.63 -6.22 -25.57
C ALA A 62 16.95 -6.84 -26.09
N PRO A 63 16.97 -8.13 -26.49
CA PRO A 63 15.82 -9.03 -26.66
C PRO A 63 15.37 -9.75 -25.38
N HIS A 64 16.00 -9.49 -24.23
CA HIS A 64 15.65 -10.16 -22.97
C HIS A 64 14.34 -9.63 -22.41
N SER A 65 13.47 -10.54 -21.99
CA SER A 65 12.19 -10.17 -21.37
C SER A 65 12.34 -10.13 -19.85
N TRP A 66 11.75 -9.13 -19.20
CA TRP A 66 11.75 -9.00 -17.74
C TRP A 66 10.34 -8.74 -17.24
N ARG A 67 10.00 -9.32 -16.08
CA ARG A 67 8.70 -9.11 -15.43
C ARG A 67 8.85 -8.76 -13.95
N LEU A 68 7.96 -7.91 -13.46
CA LEU A 68 7.87 -7.53 -12.05
C LEU A 68 6.73 -8.31 -11.37
N VAL A 69 6.99 -8.88 -10.20
CA VAL A 69 6.02 -9.72 -9.47
C VAL A 69 6.00 -9.37 -7.99
N ALA A 70 4.84 -8.97 -7.46
CA ALA A 70 4.67 -8.79 -6.02
C ALA A 70 4.61 -10.17 -5.33
N VAL A 71 5.39 -10.36 -4.26
CA VAL A 71 5.42 -11.60 -3.49
C VAL A 71 5.31 -11.34 -1.99
N PRO A 72 4.63 -12.23 -1.23
CA PRO A 72 4.50 -12.06 0.22
C PRO A 72 5.80 -12.38 0.96
N SER A 73 6.74 -13.12 0.36
CA SER A 73 8.02 -13.50 0.96
C SER A 73 9.06 -13.83 -0.12
N LYS A 74 10.32 -13.95 0.28
CA LYS A 74 11.41 -14.38 -0.61
C LYS A 74 11.03 -15.71 -1.29
N PRO A 75 11.07 -15.80 -2.63
CA PRO A 75 10.83 -17.06 -3.32
C PRO A 75 11.94 -18.09 -3.05
N SER A 76 11.62 -19.38 -3.17
CA SER A 76 12.61 -20.45 -3.06
C SER A 76 13.61 -20.43 -4.20
N GLY A 77 14.82 -20.98 -3.97
CA GLY A 77 15.87 -21.08 -4.97
C GLY A 77 16.92 -19.97 -4.88
N ARG A 78 17.71 -19.82 -5.95
CA ARG A 78 18.82 -18.87 -6.01
C ARG A 78 18.36 -17.53 -6.59
N TRP A 79 18.38 -16.51 -5.75
CA TRP A 79 17.98 -15.14 -6.10
C TRP A 79 19.04 -14.14 -5.66
N HIS A 80 19.35 -13.17 -6.53
CA HIS A 80 20.10 -11.99 -6.13
C HIS A 80 19.18 -11.06 -5.35
N THR A 81 19.58 -10.68 -4.14
CA THR A 81 18.75 -9.87 -3.23
C THR A 81 19.25 -8.45 -3.20
N PHE A 82 18.35 -7.49 -3.40
CA PHE A 82 18.62 -6.06 -3.29
C PHE A 82 17.59 -5.44 -2.36
N VAL A 83 18.05 -4.55 -1.49
CA VAL A 83 17.18 -3.84 -0.53
C VAL A 83 17.38 -2.36 -0.77
N ASP A 84 16.26 -1.62 -0.83
CA ASP A 84 16.28 -0.17 -0.96
C ASP A 84 15.34 0.47 0.07
N SER A 85 15.58 1.74 0.37
CA SER A 85 14.77 2.55 1.27
C SER A 85 14.42 3.88 0.62
N ALA A 86 13.19 4.31 0.85
CA ALA A 86 12.62 5.50 0.23
C ALA A 86 11.75 6.29 1.20
N LYS A 87 11.43 7.52 0.80
CA LYS A 87 10.39 8.30 1.46
C LYS A 87 9.03 7.73 1.13
N VAL A 88 8.21 7.43 2.14
CA VAL A 88 6.84 6.93 1.97
C VAL A 88 5.91 7.54 2.99
N ARG A 89 4.60 7.37 2.78
CA ARG A 89 3.57 7.74 3.74
C ARG A 89 2.88 6.50 4.30
N PHE A 90 2.43 6.57 5.54
CA PHE A 90 1.58 5.59 6.19
C PHE A 90 0.35 6.28 6.78
N ALA A 91 -0.70 5.50 7.00
CA ALA A 91 -1.89 5.93 7.72
C ALA A 91 -2.39 4.76 8.55
N CYS A 92 -2.55 4.97 9.85
CA CYS A 92 -3.08 3.96 10.75
C CYS A 92 -4.59 3.83 10.57
N GLU A 93 -5.06 2.62 10.28
CA GLU A 93 -6.49 2.35 10.13
C GLU A 93 -7.22 2.43 11.48
N ALA A 94 -6.52 2.17 12.59
CA ALA A 94 -7.11 2.13 13.94
C ALA A 94 -7.30 3.52 14.57
N CYS A 95 -6.29 4.40 14.52
CA CYS A 95 -6.33 5.71 15.17
C CYS A 95 -6.37 6.90 14.20
N GLY A 96 -6.26 6.66 12.90
CA GLY A 96 -6.23 7.72 11.88
C GLY A 96 -4.93 8.53 11.82
N HIS A 97 -3.93 8.21 12.67
CA HIS A 97 -2.64 8.87 12.63
C HIS A 97 -1.92 8.58 11.30
N GLY A 98 -1.50 9.63 10.61
CA GLY A 98 -0.71 9.52 9.38
C GLY A 98 0.68 10.10 9.55
N TRP A 99 1.68 9.41 9.03
CA TRP A 99 3.08 9.82 9.14
C TRP A 99 3.85 9.56 7.85
N THR A 100 4.93 10.31 7.64
CA THR A 100 5.91 10.05 6.59
C THR A 100 7.16 9.43 7.17
N SER A 101 7.82 8.57 6.41
CA SER A 101 9.02 7.86 6.87
C SER A 101 10.03 7.78 5.73
N MET A 102 11.30 8.08 6.04
CA MET A 102 12.44 7.83 5.14
C MET A 102 12.88 6.34 5.16
N LYS A 103 12.15 5.51 5.90
CA LYS A 103 12.45 4.09 6.11
C LYS A 103 11.46 3.17 5.39
N GLY A 104 10.78 3.67 4.36
CA GLY A 104 9.93 2.85 3.49
C GLY A 104 10.78 1.81 2.78
N ARG A 105 10.66 0.54 3.17
CA ARG A 105 11.57 -0.52 2.72
C ARG A 105 10.95 -1.33 1.59
N VAL A 106 11.77 -1.62 0.58
CA VAL A 106 11.47 -2.59 -0.47
C VAL A 106 12.61 -3.61 -0.55
N THR A 107 12.26 -4.87 -0.82
CA THR A 107 13.24 -5.89 -1.18
C THR A 107 12.89 -6.43 -2.56
N PHE A 108 13.91 -6.50 -3.41
CA PHE A 108 13.87 -7.10 -4.73
C PHE A 108 14.67 -8.40 -4.73
N TRP A 109 14.12 -9.42 -5.37
CA TRP A 109 14.77 -10.69 -5.68
C TRP A 109 14.81 -10.85 -7.19
N CYS A 110 16.01 -10.91 -7.74
CA CYS A 110 16.24 -11.05 -9.17
C CYS A 110 16.78 -12.43 -9.54
N ALA A 111 16.19 -13.02 -10.57
CA ALA A 111 16.69 -14.23 -11.22
C ALA A 111 16.60 -14.06 -12.74
N PHE A 112 17.54 -14.67 -13.46
CA PHE A 112 17.60 -14.61 -14.91
C PHE A 112 17.96 -16.00 -15.46
N SER A 113 17.16 -16.49 -16.40
CA SER A 113 17.35 -17.80 -17.05
C SER A 113 16.64 -17.83 -18.40
N ASN A 114 17.20 -18.51 -19.40
CA ASN A 114 16.58 -18.69 -20.72
C ASN A 114 16.09 -17.36 -21.32
N ASN A 115 16.96 -16.35 -21.32
CA ASN A 115 16.69 -14.99 -21.83
C ASN A 115 15.49 -14.27 -21.16
N THR A 116 15.04 -14.77 -20.01
CA THR A 116 13.91 -14.24 -19.26
C THR A 116 14.33 -13.93 -17.83
N GLY A 117 14.06 -12.70 -17.39
CA GLY A 117 14.32 -12.21 -16.06
C GLY A 117 13.05 -12.04 -15.25
N VAL A 118 13.18 -12.23 -13.94
CA VAL A 118 12.12 -11.99 -12.97
C VAL A 118 12.68 -11.09 -11.88
N VAL A 119 11.96 -10.00 -11.61
CA VAL A 119 12.13 -9.19 -10.41
C VAL A 119 10.93 -9.44 -9.52
N ALA A 120 11.10 -10.28 -8.49
CA ALA A 120 10.11 -10.41 -7.43
C ALA A 120 10.33 -9.31 -6.39
N TYR A 121 9.28 -8.72 -5.83
CA TYR A 121 9.43 -7.65 -4.85
C TYR A 121 8.45 -7.78 -3.68
N ARG A 122 8.87 -7.25 -2.53
CA ARG A 122 8.02 -7.08 -1.34
C ARG A 122 8.17 -5.67 -0.80
N LEU A 123 7.04 -5.03 -0.55
CA LEU A 123 6.95 -3.77 0.19
C LEU A 123 6.69 -4.08 1.66
N TYR A 124 7.38 -3.36 2.54
CA TYR A 124 7.24 -3.55 3.99
C TYR A 124 6.37 -2.44 4.58
N GLY A 125 5.50 -2.83 5.52
CA GLY A 125 4.73 -1.90 6.32
C GLY A 125 5.50 -1.35 7.51
N GLN A 126 4.90 -0.41 8.23
CA GLN A 126 5.43 0.13 9.49
C GLN A 126 4.32 0.10 10.57
N GLN A 127 4.69 -0.21 11.81
CA GLN A 127 3.78 -0.12 12.95
C GLN A 127 3.50 1.35 13.29
N CYS A 128 2.26 1.63 13.70
CA CYS A 128 1.89 2.93 14.23
C CYS A 128 2.53 3.13 15.61
N ASP A 129 3.13 4.28 15.84
CA ASP A 129 3.75 4.67 17.12
C ASP A 129 2.73 5.14 18.17
N ASN A 130 1.56 5.62 17.73
CA ASN A 130 0.46 5.99 18.62
C ASN A 130 -0.35 4.80 19.14
N CYS A 131 -0.20 3.61 18.54
CA CYS A 131 -0.93 2.41 18.94
C CYS A 131 0.02 1.38 19.54
N GLN A 132 -0.41 0.67 20.60
CA GLN A 132 0.32 -0.49 21.14
C GLN A 132 0.05 -1.78 20.34
N GLY A 133 -0.24 -1.66 19.05
CA GLY A 133 -0.62 -2.77 18.19
C GLY A 133 0.59 -3.42 17.50
N GLU A 134 0.52 -4.73 17.27
CA GLU A 134 1.55 -5.45 16.51
C GLU A 134 1.34 -5.39 14.98
N SER A 135 0.22 -4.84 14.52
CA SER A 135 -0.13 -4.77 13.10
C SER A 135 0.72 -3.74 12.34
N TYR A 136 1.11 -4.10 11.12
CA TYR A 136 1.85 -3.23 10.22
C TYR A 136 0.91 -2.54 9.23
N GLU A 137 1.06 -1.22 9.11
CA GLU A 137 0.34 -0.43 8.12
C GLU A 137 1.08 -0.45 6.77
N PRO A 138 0.38 -0.67 5.64
CA PRO A 138 1.00 -0.70 4.34
C PRO A 138 1.54 0.69 3.94
N ALA A 139 2.69 0.71 3.28
CA ALA A 139 3.29 1.94 2.78
C ALA A 139 2.54 2.46 1.54
N MET A 140 2.20 3.74 1.54
CA MET A 140 1.81 4.52 0.37
C MET A 140 3.07 5.15 -0.23
N TRP A 141 3.51 4.59 -1.35
CA TRP A 141 4.70 5.05 -2.07
C TRP A 141 4.35 6.22 -2.99
N TYR A 142 5.25 7.19 -3.08
CA TYR A 142 5.18 8.27 -4.05
C TYR A 142 5.71 7.78 -5.40
N PRO A 143 5.09 8.13 -6.54
CA PRO A 143 5.54 7.67 -7.86
C PRO A 143 7.02 7.94 -8.15
N GLU A 144 7.54 9.10 -7.75
CA GLU A 144 8.95 9.49 -7.90
C GLU A 144 9.90 8.57 -7.11
N GLU A 145 9.48 8.15 -5.92
CA GLU A 145 10.24 7.22 -5.08
C GLU A 145 10.18 5.79 -5.65
N MET A 146 9.06 5.40 -6.29
CA MET A 146 8.98 4.14 -7.04
C MET A 146 9.93 4.15 -8.24
N GLU A 147 9.97 5.24 -9.03
CA GLU A 147 10.87 5.38 -10.18
C GLU A 147 12.34 5.29 -9.77
N LYS A 148 12.72 5.98 -8.69
CA LYS A 148 14.08 5.90 -8.15
C LYS A 148 14.50 4.48 -7.77
N VAL A 149 13.71 3.76 -6.96
CA VAL A 149 14.11 2.41 -6.54
C VAL A 149 14.03 1.40 -7.68
N LEU A 150 13.12 1.60 -8.65
CA LEU A 150 13.06 0.79 -9.87
C LEU A 150 14.24 1.08 -10.83
N TRP A 151 14.70 2.31 -10.90
CA TRP A 151 15.91 2.69 -11.63
C TRP A 151 17.15 2.04 -11.00
N ASN A 152 17.24 2.08 -9.67
CA ASN A 152 18.32 1.43 -8.94
C ASN A 152 18.38 -0.07 -9.25
N ILE A 153 17.24 -0.78 -9.22
CA ILE A 153 17.23 -2.22 -9.55
C ILE A 153 17.51 -2.46 -11.04
N CYS A 154 17.04 -1.60 -11.95
CA CYS A 154 17.36 -1.67 -13.37
C CYS A 154 18.87 -1.64 -13.60
N ASN A 155 19.57 -0.67 -13.01
CA ASN A 155 21.03 -0.56 -13.10
C ASN A 155 21.76 -1.77 -12.49
N ARG A 156 21.27 -2.29 -11.36
CA ARG A 156 21.81 -3.51 -10.75
C ARG A 156 21.62 -4.72 -11.67
N VAL A 157 20.48 -4.84 -12.32
CA VAL A 157 20.19 -5.91 -13.27
C VAL A 157 21.10 -5.83 -14.50
N ALA A 158 21.22 -4.63 -15.09
CA ALA A 158 22.10 -4.36 -16.22
C ALA A 158 23.53 -4.81 -15.94
N HIS A 159 24.06 -4.43 -14.78
CA HIS A 159 25.42 -4.79 -14.35
C HIS A 159 25.58 -6.28 -14.05
N VAL A 160 24.66 -6.88 -13.27
CA VAL A 160 24.83 -8.25 -12.74
C VAL A 160 24.53 -9.32 -13.80
N PHE A 161 23.44 -9.17 -14.56
CA PHE A 161 22.96 -10.24 -15.44
C PHE A 161 23.31 -10.00 -16.91
N LEU A 162 23.41 -8.74 -17.33
CA LEU A 162 23.63 -8.38 -18.74
C LEU A 162 25.06 -7.87 -19.00
N ARG A 163 25.87 -7.67 -17.95
CA ARG A 163 27.24 -7.11 -18.01
C ARG A 163 27.30 -5.76 -18.74
N LEU A 164 26.23 -4.98 -18.66
CA LEU A 164 26.18 -3.62 -19.17
C LEU A 164 26.67 -2.65 -18.09
N CYS A 165 27.44 -1.64 -18.48
CA CYS A 165 27.87 -0.59 -17.56
C CYS A 165 26.66 0.27 -17.11
N PRO A 166 26.62 0.77 -15.87
CA PRO A 166 25.55 1.66 -15.42
C PRO A 166 25.51 2.91 -16.29
N THR A 167 24.36 3.22 -16.89
CA THR A 167 24.12 4.53 -17.50
C THR A 167 23.85 5.52 -16.38
N THR A 168 24.61 6.62 -16.34
CA THR A 168 24.36 7.72 -15.42
C THR A 168 22.94 8.25 -15.61
N ASP A 169 22.25 8.51 -14.51
CA ASP A 169 20.91 9.10 -14.51
C ASP A 169 20.93 10.43 -15.28
N PRO A 170 20.15 10.59 -16.36
CA PRO A 170 20.11 11.83 -17.13
C PRO A 170 19.69 13.04 -16.28
N THR A 171 18.97 12.81 -15.18
CA THR A 171 18.42 13.85 -14.30
C THR A 171 19.48 14.46 -13.37
N GLN A 172 20.65 13.82 -13.19
CA GLN A 172 21.73 14.38 -12.37
C GLN A 172 22.77 15.14 -13.19
N GLN A 173 22.77 15.05 -14.51
CA GLN A 173 23.78 15.69 -15.34
C GLN A 173 23.53 17.20 -15.52
N GLU A 174 22.28 17.64 -15.38
CA GLU A 174 21.91 19.06 -15.44
C GLU A 174 22.25 19.83 -14.14
N THR A 175 22.35 19.15 -13.00
CA THR A 175 22.62 19.81 -11.70
C THR A 175 24.10 20.19 -11.55
N TRP A 176 25.03 19.37 -12.04
CA TRP A 176 26.47 19.69 -12.01
C TRP A 176 26.87 20.80 -13.00
N GLN A 177 26.15 20.95 -14.12
CA GLN A 177 26.46 22.00 -15.09
C GLN A 177 25.92 23.38 -14.69
N ALA A 178 24.98 23.46 -13.75
CA ALA A 178 24.46 24.74 -13.26
C ALA A 178 25.34 25.35 -12.15
N GLU A 179 25.89 24.53 -11.24
CA GLU A 179 26.73 25.02 -10.12
C GLU A 179 28.16 25.40 -10.53
N GLU A 180 28.64 24.94 -11.69
CA GLU A 180 29.98 25.29 -12.21
C GLU A 180 29.95 26.50 -13.18
N SER A 181 28.78 27.11 -13.36
CA SER A 181 28.55 28.28 -14.23
C SER A 181 28.10 29.55 -13.49
N SER A 182 28.17 29.57 -12.14
CA SER A 182 27.90 30.75 -11.30
C SER A 182 29.11 31.16 -10.47
#